data_AF-A0A7V7D609-F1
#
_entry.id   AF-A0A7V7D609-F1
#
_cell.length_a   1.000
_cell.length_b   1.000
_cell.length_c   1.000
_cell.angle_alpha   90.00
_cell.angle_beta   90.00
_cell.angle_gamma   90.00
#
_symmetry.space_group_name_H-M   'P 1'
#
loop_
_entity.id
_entity.type
_entity.pdbx_description
1 polymer ?
#
loop_
_entity_poly.entity_id
_entity_poly.type
_entity_poly.pdbx_seq_one_letter_code
_entity_poly.pdbx_strand_id
1 'polypeptide(L)'
;MNEKENSAKMQKIKICGFASTSLALGIFVLIYALVGLPMTVDFLAVMIVTIFGSIGVILGIVSVHRIRKSTLKLKGRVSAITGIVLNVSLICALLLAFHNSQTWRYRARRVVCAGNLKDLGKAMLIYACGHDDKYPTPDKWCDLLIKYAEVTKKEFLCPSAGEGRCHYAMNPNAKLTSPPDMVVLFETKGGWNQFGGPEILTFENHKGKGCSVLFNDLHVRFVKKEQLSELKWKSEEDQEVSSGNFRRPGNDEEMKYWLKNMVWYHRFTDEEISAVTGLSENKIIAALKKFDIQQDNRPKREEDGPLLVLPYPGGRHPRIGFLEGAIEPQRETKFSVFTPWDANSYVVVDLPEAIWSNLGLTYLAHTHIDTIWTKQGIELPKLEWNRRPDGKLDIERKLPNGIVFGAKVRPAREAVRMEMWLKNGTDKHLSDLRAQICVMTKMTAGFEQQTNDNKVFTNPYVACRSSDGKRWIITAWENCDRPWGNPKCPCFHSDPKFPDLEPGQTYRLHGWLSFYEGENINEEFNRIKATGWRKKQAGKSKTNDI
;
A
#
# COMPACT_ATOMS: atom_id res chain seq x y z
N MET A 1 -21.18 -40.99 -108.42
CA MET A 1 -20.14 -39.96 -108.68
C MET A 1 -20.70 -38.62 -108.25
N ASN A 2 -20.26 -37.95 -107.20
CA ASN A 2 -19.04 -38.16 -106.43
C ASN A 2 -19.30 -37.66 -105.01
N GLU A 3 -19.15 -38.57 -104.06
CA GLU A 3 -18.90 -38.28 -102.64
C GLU A 3 -17.63 -37.42 -102.53
N LYS A 4 -17.78 -36.12 -102.28
CA LYS A 4 -16.84 -35.40 -101.41
C LYS A 4 -17.64 -34.56 -100.43
N GLU A 5 -18.16 -35.30 -99.46
CA GLU A 5 -18.15 -34.94 -98.05
C GLU A 5 -18.68 -33.55 -97.69
N ASN A 6 -19.97 -33.56 -97.38
CA ASN A 6 -20.56 -32.96 -96.19
C ASN A 6 -19.56 -32.74 -95.04
N SER A 7 -18.77 -31.67 -95.12
CA SER A 7 -18.24 -30.98 -93.96
C SER A 7 -18.99 -29.67 -93.86
N ALA A 8 -20.28 -29.76 -93.48
CA ALA A 8 -20.83 -28.70 -92.67
C ALA A 8 -19.87 -28.54 -91.50
N LYS A 9 -18.96 -27.54 -91.57
CA LYS A 9 -18.10 -27.15 -90.46
C LYS A 9 -19.07 -26.79 -89.35
N MET A 10 -19.39 -27.79 -88.53
CA MET A 10 -20.11 -27.66 -87.28
C MET A 10 -19.15 -26.80 -86.45
N GLN A 11 -19.33 -25.48 -86.55
CA GLN A 11 -18.45 -24.51 -85.92
C GLN A 11 -18.59 -24.80 -84.43
N LYS A 12 -17.60 -25.51 -83.86
CA LYS A 12 -17.67 -26.04 -82.50
C LYS A 12 -18.07 -24.89 -81.59
N ILE A 13 -19.27 -24.98 -81.04
CA ILE A 13 -19.84 -23.91 -80.24
C ILE A 13 -18.96 -23.77 -79.00
N LYS A 14 -18.28 -22.64 -78.86
CA LYS A 14 -17.32 -22.43 -77.77
C LYS A 14 -18.08 -22.05 -76.50
N ILE A 15 -17.66 -22.57 -75.35
CA ILE A 15 -18.20 -22.15 -74.06
C ILE A 15 -17.61 -20.78 -73.72
N CYS A 16 -18.45 -19.85 -73.25
CA CYS A 16 -17.96 -18.55 -72.80
C CYS A 16 -17.12 -18.72 -71.53
N GLY A 17 -15.81 -18.45 -71.60
CA GLY A 17 -14.90 -18.60 -70.45
C GLY A 17 -15.37 -17.84 -69.20
N PHE A 18 -15.94 -16.65 -69.38
CA PHE A 18 -16.49 -15.86 -68.27
C PHE A 18 -17.69 -16.51 -67.57
N ALA A 19 -18.49 -17.32 -68.29
CA ALA A 19 -19.59 -18.07 -67.69
C ALA A 19 -19.06 -19.19 -66.77
N SER A 20 -18.00 -19.88 -67.21
CA SER A 20 -17.32 -20.90 -66.40
C SER A 20 -16.64 -20.29 -65.18
N THR A 21 -15.97 -19.13 -65.33
CA THR A 21 -15.32 -18.43 -64.22
C THR A 21 -16.34 -17.90 -63.20
N SER A 22 -17.48 -17.36 -63.64
CA SER A 22 -18.55 -16.90 -62.75
C SER A 22 -19.09 -18.04 -61.87
N LEU A 23 -19.32 -19.22 -62.46
CA LEU A 23 -19.76 -20.40 -61.73
C LEU A 23 -18.67 -20.94 -60.80
N ALA A 24 -17.42 -21.02 -61.26
CA ALA A 24 -16.29 -21.47 -60.45
C ALA A 24 -16.06 -20.58 -59.22
N LEU A 25 -16.18 -19.25 -59.39
CA LEU A 25 -16.14 -18.30 -58.28
C LEU A 25 -17.29 -18.52 -57.30
N GLY A 26 -18.51 -18.78 -57.79
CA GLY A 26 -19.66 -19.11 -56.94
C GLY A 26 -19.43 -20.39 -56.12
N ILE A 27 -18.85 -21.43 -56.73
CA ILE A 27 -18.50 -22.68 -56.04
C ILE A 27 -17.39 -22.45 -55.01
N PHE A 28 -16.37 -21.67 -55.36
CA PHE A 28 -15.29 -21.32 -54.43
C PHE A 28 -15.83 -20.56 -53.21
N VAL A 29 -16.68 -19.56 -53.42
CA VAL A 29 -17.34 -18.80 -52.35
C VAL A 29 -18.24 -19.72 -51.52
N LEU A 30 -18.95 -20.67 -52.13
CA LEU A 30 -19.76 -21.65 -51.42
C LEU A 30 -18.92 -22.58 -50.53
N ILE A 31 -17.80 -23.11 -51.05
CA ILE A 31 -16.88 -23.95 -50.27
C ILE A 31 -16.28 -23.15 -49.12
N TYR A 32 -15.83 -21.92 -49.39
CA TYR A 32 -15.32 -21.04 -48.35
C TYR A 32 -16.37 -20.75 -47.27
N ALA A 33 -17.62 -20.54 -47.67
CA ALA A 33 -18.73 -20.37 -46.74
C ALA A 33 -18.96 -21.64 -45.90
N LEU A 34 -19.03 -22.81 -46.51
CA LEU A 34 -19.28 -24.08 -45.80
C LEU A 34 -18.15 -24.46 -44.83
N VAL A 35 -16.89 -24.19 -45.19
CA VAL A 35 -15.71 -24.54 -44.38
C VAL A 35 -15.37 -23.44 -43.36
N GLY A 36 -15.53 -22.16 -43.71
CA GLY A 36 -15.11 -21.02 -42.90
C GLY A 36 -16.18 -20.47 -41.94
N LEU A 37 -17.46 -20.52 -42.29
CA LEU A 37 -18.55 -19.99 -41.44
C LEU A 37 -18.77 -20.72 -40.10
N PRO A 38 -18.51 -22.04 -39.96
CA PRO A 38 -18.65 -22.73 -38.69
C PRO A 38 -17.69 -22.22 -37.60
N MET A 39 -16.61 -21.53 -37.97
CA MET A 39 -15.62 -21.03 -37.02
C MET A 39 -15.90 -19.60 -36.56
N THR A 40 -16.20 -18.65 -37.46
CA THR A 40 -16.70 -17.30 -37.12
C THR A 40 -17.23 -16.55 -38.36
N VAL A 41 -18.41 -15.92 -38.27
CA VAL A 41 -18.81 -14.86 -39.23
C VAL A 41 -18.17 -13.54 -38.81
N ASP A 42 -16.95 -13.28 -39.27
CA ASP A 42 -16.23 -12.04 -39.00
C ASP A 42 -16.17 -11.11 -40.21
N PHE A 43 -15.63 -9.90 -40.00
CA PHE A 43 -15.57 -8.86 -41.02
C PHE A 43 -14.73 -9.26 -42.24
N LEU A 44 -13.67 -10.06 -42.05
CA LEU A 44 -12.79 -10.49 -43.11
C LEU A 44 -13.50 -11.50 -44.03
N ALA A 45 -14.24 -12.45 -43.45
CA ALA A 45 -15.07 -13.38 -44.21
C ALA A 45 -16.11 -12.65 -45.07
N VAL A 46 -16.74 -11.60 -44.54
CA VAL A 46 -17.69 -10.75 -45.29
C VAL A 46 -16.99 -10.04 -46.45
N MET A 47 -15.82 -9.45 -46.23
CA MET A 47 -15.06 -8.79 -47.30
C MET A 47 -14.69 -9.76 -48.43
N ILE A 48 -14.15 -10.93 -48.09
CA ILE A 48 -13.71 -11.93 -49.07
C ILE A 48 -14.90 -12.37 -49.93
N VAL A 49 -16.01 -12.78 -49.30
CA VAL A 49 -17.20 -13.24 -50.03
C VAL A 49 -17.83 -12.13 -50.87
N THR A 50 -17.84 -10.89 -50.37
CA THR A 50 -18.41 -9.76 -51.12
C THR A 50 -17.55 -9.39 -52.33
N ILE A 51 -16.22 -9.37 -52.19
CA ILE A 51 -15.30 -9.05 -53.30
C ILE A 51 -15.37 -10.13 -54.38
N PHE A 52 -15.13 -11.40 -54.03
CA PHE A 52 -15.11 -12.49 -55.01
C PHE A 52 -16.50 -12.77 -55.59
N GLY A 53 -17.55 -12.65 -54.77
CA GLY A 53 -18.92 -12.77 -55.21
C GLY A 53 -19.30 -11.67 -56.22
N SER A 54 -18.90 -10.42 -55.96
CA SER A 54 -19.16 -9.30 -56.89
C SER A 54 -18.46 -9.50 -58.23
N ILE A 55 -17.20 -9.97 -58.23
CA ILE A 55 -16.48 -10.34 -59.45
C ILE A 55 -17.24 -11.45 -60.19
N GLY A 56 -17.71 -12.47 -59.48
CA GLY A 56 -18.52 -13.55 -60.04
C GLY A 56 -19.81 -13.06 -60.71
N VAL A 57 -20.52 -12.11 -60.09
CA VAL A 57 -21.73 -11.50 -60.64
C VAL A 57 -21.42 -10.69 -61.89
N ILE A 58 -20.40 -9.84 -61.86
CA ILE A 58 -20.00 -9.01 -63.01
C ILE A 58 -19.64 -9.88 -64.22
N LEU A 59 -18.80 -10.90 -64.01
CA LEU A 59 -18.44 -11.86 -65.07
C LEU A 59 -19.65 -12.61 -65.61
N GLY A 60 -20.58 -12.97 -64.73
CA GLY A 60 -21.87 -13.56 -65.10
C GLY A 60 -22.68 -12.66 -66.02
N ILE A 61 -22.92 -11.40 -65.64
CA ILE A 61 -23.69 -10.41 -66.42
C ILE A 61 -23.03 -10.18 -67.79
N VAL A 62 -21.72 -9.96 -67.82
CA VAL A 62 -20.95 -9.77 -69.06
C VAL A 62 -21.07 -11.00 -69.98
N SER A 63 -21.03 -12.20 -69.42
CA SER A 63 -21.17 -13.44 -70.19
C SER A 63 -22.56 -13.62 -70.79
N VAL A 64 -23.64 -13.30 -70.06
CA VAL A 64 -25.02 -13.33 -70.58
C VAL A 64 -25.17 -12.35 -71.75
N HIS A 65 -24.63 -11.13 -71.63
CA HIS A 65 -24.66 -10.13 -72.69
C HIS A 65 -23.89 -10.61 -73.94
N ARG A 66 -22.67 -11.16 -73.77
CA ARG A 66 -21.86 -11.70 -74.88
C ARG A 66 -22.54 -12.89 -75.56
N ILE A 67 -23.12 -13.81 -74.81
CA ILE A 67 -23.83 -14.97 -75.37
C ILE A 67 -25.03 -14.51 -76.19
N ARG A 68 -25.83 -13.55 -75.69
CA ARG A 68 -26.98 -12.98 -76.41
C ARG A 68 -26.58 -12.32 -77.74
N LYS A 69 -25.45 -11.62 -77.77
CA LYS A 69 -24.93 -10.93 -78.97
C LYS A 69 -24.26 -11.88 -79.99
N SER A 70 -23.90 -13.10 -79.57
CA SER A 70 -23.03 -14.02 -80.34
C SER A 70 -23.72 -14.82 -81.46
N THR A 71 -25.01 -14.61 -81.74
CA THR A 71 -25.75 -15.31 -82.81
C THR A 71 -25.43 -16.81 -82.90
N LEU A 72 -25.62 -17.54 -81.79
CA LEU A 72 -25.39 -18.98 -81.60
C LEU A 72 -23.92 -19.48 -81.58
N LYS A 73 -22.92 -18.59 -81.59
CA LYS A 73 -21.48 -18.97 -81.55
C LYS A 73 -20.96 -19.30 -80.14
N LEU A 74 -21.65 -18.87 -79.08
CA LEU A 74 -21.30 -19.16 -77.68
C LEU A 74 -22.43 -19.88 -76.93
N LYS A 75 -22.08 -20.89 -76.13
CA LYS A 75 -22.98 -21.57 -75.16
C LYS A 75 -22.53 -21.30 -73.72
N GLY A 76 -23.40 -21.60 -72.74
CA GLY A 76 -23.13 -21.40 -71.30
C GLY A 76 -24.08 -20.46 -70.58
N ARG A 77 -25.23 -20.11 -71.17
CA ARG A 77 -26.22 -19.19 -70.58
C ARG A 77 -26.74 -19.70 -69.22
N VAL A 78 -26.98 -21.00 -69.10
CA VAL A 78 -27.40 -21.64 -67.84
C VAL A 78 -26.30 -21.45 -66.78
N SER A 79 -25.06 -21.83 -67.07
CA SER A 79 -23.92 -21.67 -66.15
C SER A 79 -23.71 -20.21 -65.70
N ALA A 80 -23.87 -19.24 -66.61
CA ALA A 80 -23.79 -17.82 -66.29
C ALA A 80 -24.91 -17.38 -65.32
N ILE A 81 -26.15 -17.77 -65.57
CA ILE A 81 -27.29 -17.45 -64.70
C ILE A 81 -27.13 -18.15 -63.35
N THR A 82 -26.73 -19.42 -63.32
CA THR A 82 -26.45 -20.16 -62.09
C THR A 82 -25.34 -19.49 -61.29
N GLY A 83 -24.26 -19.05 -61.94
CA GLY A 83 -23.17 -18.29 -61.30
C GLY A 83 -23.66 -16.98 -60.69
N ILE A 84 -24.48 -16.19 -61.40
CA ILE A 84 -25.06 -14.95 -60.86
C ILE A 84 -25.93 -15.25 -59.64
N VAL A 85 -26.90 -16.16 -59.77
CA VAL A 85 -27.85 -16.48 -58.70
C VAL A 85 -27.13 -17.01 -57.47
N LEU A 86 -26.15 -17.89 -57.65
CA LEU A 86 -25.37 -18.45 -56.54
C LEU A 86 -24.57 -17.38 -55.80
N ASN A 87 -23.84 -16.52 -56.52
CA ASN A 87 -23.04 -15.46 -55.89
C ASN A 87 -23.93 -14.42 -55.18
N VAL A 88 -25.02 -13.97 -55.81
CA VAL A 88 -25.97 -13.03 -55.18
C VAL A 88 -26.59 -13.65 -53.92
N SER A 89 -27.02 -14.91 -53.99
CA SER A 89 -27.63 -15.61 -52.84
C SER A 89 -26.64 -15.74 -51.68
N LEU A 90 -25.38 -16.07 -51.97
CA LEU A 90 -24.33 -16.19 -50.95
C LEU A 90 -23.95 -14.85 -50.31
N ILE A 91 -23.86 -13.78 -51.09
CA ILE A 91 -23.64 -12.42 -50.55
C ILE A 91 -24.81 -12.04 -49.65
N CYS A 92 -26.05 -12.20 -50.11
CA CYS A 92 -27.24 -11.85 -49.31
C CYS A 92 -27.32 -12.68 -48.02
N ALA A 93 -27.12 -14.00 -48.10
CA ALA A 93 -27.12 -14.88 -46.94
C ALA A 93 -26.04 -14.48 -45.92
N LEU A 94 -24.84 -14.13 -46.38
CA LEU A 94 -23.75 -13.74 -45.50
C LEU A 94 -23.98 -12.36 -44.87
N LEU A 95 -24.51 -11.39 -45.62
CA LEU A 95 -24.86 -10.08 -45.07
C LEU A 95 -25.97 -10.18 -44.02
N LEU A 96 -26.96 -11.06 -44.23
CA LEU A 96 -27.99 -11.34 -43.23
C LEU A 96 -27.41 -12.04 -41.99
N ALA A 97 -26.54 -13.03 -42.18
CA ALA A 97 -25.85 -13.73 -41.10
C ALA A 97 -24.93 -12.80 -40.30
N PHE A 98 -24.19 -11.92 -41.00
CA PHE A 98 -23.37 -10.90 -40.38
C PHE A 98 -24.24 -9.89 -39.63
N HIS A 99 -25.30 -9.36 -40.25
CA HIS A 99 -26.21 -8.43 -39.58
C HIS A 99 -26.75 -9.03 -38.27
N ASN A 100 -27.19 -10.30 -38.29
CA ASN A 100 -27.73 -11.01 -37.13
C ASN A 100 -26.69 -11.57 -36.16
N SER A 101 -25.40 -11.53 -36.49
CA SER A 101 -24.35 -12.07 -35.63
C SER A 101 -24.25 -11.26 -34.34
N GLN A 102 -24.61 -11.92 -33.23
CA GLN A 102 -24.51 -11.35 -31.88
C GLN A 102 -23.05 -11.05 -31.51
N THR A 103 -22.10 -11.78 -32.08
CA THR A 103 -20.68 -11.68 -31.79
C THR A 103 -20.07 -10.38 -32.30
N TRP A 104 -20.43 -9.92 -33.52
CA TRP A 104 -19.94 -8.64 -34.02
C TRP A 104 -20.56 -7.48 -33.24
N ARG A 105 -21.88 -7.52 -32.97
CA ARG A 105 -22.58 -6.48 -32.21
C ARG A 105 -21.95 -6.33 -30.83
N TYR A 106 -21.63 -7.45 -30.18
CA TYR A 106 -20.93 -7.46 -28.89
C TYR A 106 -19.53 -6.85 -28.99
N ARG A 107 -18.72 -7.21 -30.00
CA ARG A 107 -17.38 -6.62 -30.19
C ARG A 107 -17.46 -5.11 -30.47
N ALA A 108 -18.37 -4.68 -31.33
CA ALA A 108 -18.58 -3.26 -31.65
C ALA A 108 -19.00 -2.45 -30.40
N ARG A 109 -19.93 -2.98 -29.60
CA ARG A 109 -20.33 -2.35 -28.33
C ARG A 109 -19.17 -2.22 -27.34
N ARG A 110 -18.26 -3.20 -27.27
CA ARG A 110 -17.04 -3.10 -26.45
C ARG A 110 -16.10 -2.01 -26.92
N VAL A 111 -15.93 -1.85 -28.24
CA VAL A 111 -15.12 -0.76 -28.81
C VAL A 111 -15.71 0.60 -28.45
N VAL A 112 -17.03 0.76 -28.55
CA VAL A 112 -17.72 1.99 -28.14
C VAL A 112 -17.61 2.24 -26.64
N CYS A 113 -17.77 1.20 -25.80
CA CYS A 113 -17.58 1.32 -24.34
C CYS A 113 -16.17 1.83 -23.98
N ALA A 114 -15.14 1.27 -24.63
CA ALA A 114 -13.77 1.70 -24.43
C ALA A 114 -13.51 3.11 -24.97
N GLY A 115 -14.14 3.47 -26.10
CA GLY A 115 -14.10 4.83 -26.66
C GLY A 115 -14.68 5.85 -25.68
N ASN A 116 -15.88 5.59 -25.16
CA ASN A 116 -16.53 6.43 -24.16
C ASN A 116 -15.64 6.67 -22.93
N LEU A 117 -15.07 5.62 -22.34
CA LEU A 117 -14.13 5.75 -21.21
C LEU A 117 -12.91 6.60 -21.57
N LYS A 118 -12.33 6.39 -22.76
CA LYS A 118 -11.18 7.16 -23.22
C LYS A 118 -11.52 8.64 -23.41
N ASP A 119 -12.68 8.95 -23.96
CA ASP A 119 -13.12 10.33 -24.18
C ASP A 119 -13.47 11.02 -22.85
N LEU A 120 -14.08 10.30 -21.90
CA LEU A 120 -14.22 10.78 -20.51
C LEU A 120 -12.86 11.04 -19.84
N GLY A 121 -11.87 10.16 -20.04
CA GLY A 121 -10.51 10.37 -19.54
C GLY A 121 -9.85 11.64 -20.07
N LYS A 122 -9.98 11.91 -21.39
CA LYS A 122 -9.52 13.18 -21.98
C LYS A 122 -10.28 14.37 -21.40
N ALA A 123 -11.59 14.24 -21.21
CA ALA A 123 -12.40 15.29 -20.61
C ALA A 123 -11.96 15.61 -19.16
N MET A 124 -11.54 14.61 -18.39
CA MET A 124 -10.93 14.83 -17.06
C MET A 124 -9.63 15.63 -17.14
N LEU A 125 -8.81 15.44 -18.18
CA LEU A 125 -7.61 16.26 -18.41
C LEU A 125 -7.97 17.70 -18.82
N ILE A 126 -8.95 17.87 -19.72
CA ILE A 126 -9.45 19.19 -20.12
C ILE A 126 -9.97 19.96 -18.89
N TYR A 127 -10.73 19.28 -18.03
CA TYR A 127 -11.16 19.84 -16.75
C TYR A 127 -9.96 20.26 -15.89
N ALA A 128 -8.97 19.38 -15.72
CA ALA A 128 -7.81 19.60 -14.85
C ALA A 128 -6.99 20.84 -15.27
N CYS A 129 -6.84 21.11 -16.57
CA CYS A 129 -6.15 22.30 -17.08
C CYS A 129 -6.73 23.63 -16.55
N GLY A 130 -8.02 23.66 -16.18
CA GLY A 130 -8.67 24.83 -15.60
C GLY A 130 -8.84 24.79 -14.07
N HIS A 131 -8.37 23.74 -13.40
CA HIS A 131 -8.69 23.45 -11.99
C HIS A 131 -7.47 22.89 -11.23
N ASP A 132 -6.36 23.64 -11.24
CA ASP A 132 -5.12 23.35 -10.50
C ASP A 132 -4.54 21.94 -10.75
N ASP A 133 -4.62 21.45 -11.99
CA ASP A 133 -4.15 20.12 -12.37
C ASP A 133 -4.78 18.96 -11.55
N LYS A 134 -6.02 19.16 -11.10
CA LYS A 134 -6.80 18.17 -10.33
C LYS A 134 -7.92 17.59 -11.17
N TYR A 135 -8.15 16.29 -10.99
CA TYR A 135 -9.35 15.65 -11.48
C TYR A 135 -10.62 16.20 -10.80
N PRO A 136 -11.80 16.06 -11.44
CA PRO A 136 -13.08 16.45 -10.85
C PRO A 136 -13.32 15.81 -9.49
N THR A 137 -14.11 16.46 -8.62
CA THR A 137 -14.45 15.84 -7.33
C THR A 137 -15.32 14.60 -7.55
N PRO A 138 -15.06 13.48 -6.84
CA PRO A 138 -15.76 12.21 -7.10
C PRO A 138 -17.28 12.29 -6.96
N ASP A 139 -17.81 13.13 -6.08
CA ASP A 139 -19.24 13.30 -5.84
C ASP A 139 -19.97 14.07 -6.96
N LYS A 140 -19.23 14.72 -7.88
CA LYS A 140 -19.78 15.60 -8.93
C LYS A 140 -19.14 15.41 -10.30
N TRP A 141 -18.31 14.38 -10.49
CA TRP A 141 -17.45 14.28 -11.67
C TRP A 141 -18.22 14.30 -13.01
N CYS A 142 -19.36 13.61 -13.13
CA CYS A 142 -20.16 13.64 -14.35
C CYS A 142 -20.70 15.04 -14.65
N ASP A 143 -21.23 15.74 -13.63
CA ASP A 143 -21.78 17.09 -13.79
C ASP A 143 -20.69 18.11 -14.14
N LEU A 144 -19.51 17.97 -13.54
CA LEU A 144 -18.35 18.82 -13.80
C LEU A 144 -17.83 18.63 -15.24
N LEU A 145 -17.76 17.38 -15.73
CA LEU A 145 -17.35 17.11 -17.10
C LEU A 145 -18.34 17.65 -18.14
N ILE A 146 -19.65 17.57 -17.88
CA ILE A 146 -20.66 18.20 -18.74
C ILE A 146 -20.47 19.71 -18.79
N LYS A 147 -20.23 20.32 -17.63
CA LYS A 147 -20.16 21.78 -17.49
C LYS A 147 -18.88 22.38 -18.08
N TYR A 148 -17.75 21.69 -17.95
CA TYR A 148 -16.42 22.26 -18.20
C TYR A 148 -15.60 21.53 -19.25
N ALA A 149 -16.04 20.38 -19.76
CA ALA A 149 -15.26 19.57 -20.71
C ALA A 149 -16.11 19.06 -21.90
N GLU A 150 -17.22 19.73 -22.20
CA GLU A 150 -18.12 19.48 -23.36
C GLU A 150 -18.64 18.03 -23.47
N VAL A 151 -18.65 17.29 -22.36
CA VAL A 151 -19.14 15.90 -22.34
C VAL A 151 -20.65 15.87 -22.48
N THR A 152 -21.13 14.96 -23.32
CA THR A 152 -22.56 14.69 -23.52
C THR A 152 -23.03 13.52 -22.69
N LYS A 153 -24.34 13.45 -22.41
CA LYS A 153 -24.95 12.34 -21.66
C LYS A 153 -24.72 10.96 -22.27
N LYS A 154 -24.41 10.88 -23.58
CA LYS A 154 -24.21 9.60 -24.28
C LYS A 154 -22.88 8.93 -23.92
N GLU A 155 -21.84 9.73 -23.62
CA GLU A 155 -20.51 9.21 -23.28
C GLU A 155 -20.48 8.52 -21.93
N PHE A 156 -21.43 8.82 -21.04
CA PHE A 156 -21.58 8.13 -19.76
C PHE A 156 -22.20 6.73 -19.86
N LEU A 157 -22.67 6.31 -21.04
CA LEU A 157 -23.42 5.06 -21.19
C LEU A 157 -22.58 3.94 -21.79
N CYS A 158 -22.43 2.83 -21.07
CA CYS A 158 -21.98 1.58 -21.67
C CYS A 158 -23.08 1.03 -22.60
N PRO A 159 -22.79 0.78 -23.89
CA PRO A 159 -23.78 0.31 -24.87
C PRO A 159 -24.22 -1.16 -24.68
N SER A 160 -23.61 -1.86 -23.71
CA SER A 160 -24.01 -3.21 -23.32
C SER A 160 -24.75 -3.26 -21.98
N ALA A 161 -24.81 -2.14 -21.26
CA ALA A 161 -25.51 -2.03 -19.99
C ALA A 161 -27.03 -1.80 -20.18
N GLY A 162 -27.77 -1.96 -19.09
CA GLY A 162 -29.22 -1.74 -19.01
C GLY A 162 -29.60 -0.28 -18.76
N GLU A 163 -30.65 -0.06 -17.97
CA GLU A 163 -31.08 1.29 -17.58
C GLU A 163 -30.07 1.96 -16.64
N GLY A 164 -29.83 3.25 -16.87
CA GLY A 164 -28.92 4.06 -16.07
C GLY A 164 -28.59 5.38 -16.74
N ARG A 165 -28.23 6.40 -15.94
CA ARG A 165 -27.75 7.69 -16.47
C ARG A 165 -26.25 7.68 -16.79
N CYS A 166 -25.49 6.90 -16.03
CA CYS A 166 -24.07 6.63 -16.20
C CYS A 166 -23.80 5.17 -15.79
N HIS A 167 -22.89 4.51 -16.50
CA HIS A 167 -22.47 3.12 -16.24
C HIS A 167 -20.99 3.04 -15.87
N TYR A 168 -20.42 4.16 -15.43
CA TYR A 168 -19.04 4.28 -15.02
C TYR A 168 -18.95 4.94 -13.64
N ALA A 169 -17.88 4.62 -12.92
CA ALA A 169 -17.54 5.28 -11.67
C ALA A 169 -16.10 5.77 -11.68
N MET A 170 -15.83 6.77 -10.85
CA MET A 170 -14.50 7.33 -10.65
C MET A 170 -13.78 6.68 -9.46
N ASN A 171 -12.50 6.36 -9.62
CA ASN A 171 -11.65 6.00 -8.49
C ASN A 171 -11.31 7.28 -7.71
N PRO A 172 -11.75 7.44 -6.44
CA PRO A 172 -11.52 8.66 -5.67
C PRO A 172 -10.05 8.88 -5.28
N ASN A 173 -9.21 7.85 -5.41
CA ASN A 173 -7.77 7.93 -5.11
C ASN A 173 -6.94 8.34 -6.33
N ALA A 174 -7.52 8.41 -7.52
CA ALA A 174 -6.81 8.79 -8.73
C ALA A 174 -6.49 10.29 -8.73
N LYS A 175 -5.23 10.61 -9.01
CA LYS A 175 -4.69 11.96 -9.18
C LYS A 175 -3.97 12.04 -10.53
N LEU A 176 -3.80 13.24 -11.06
CA LEU A 176 -3.06 13.45 -12.31
C LEU A 176 -1.62 12.91 -12.20
N THR A 177 -1.03 12.98 -11.01
CA THR A 177 0.32 12.48 -10.69
C THR A 177 0.38 11.00 -10.32
N SER A 178 -0.75 10.28 -10.32
CA SER A 178 -0.77 8.85 -10.00
C SER A 178 0.02 8.00 -11.00
N PRO A 179 0.46 6.79 -10.62
CA PRO A 179 1.15 5.89 -11.55
C PRO A 179 0.34 5.65 -12.85
N PRO A 180 1.02 5.52 -14.01
CA PRO A 180 0.36 5.33 -15.31
C PRO A 180 -0.67 4.19 -15.34
N ASP A 181 -0.43 3.13 -14.58
CA ASP A 181 -1.26 1.92 -14.51
C ASP A 181 -2.26 1.91 -13.35
N MET A 182 -2.52 3.06 -12.72
CA MET A 182 -3.62 3.22 -11.77
C MET A 182 -4.97 3.34 -12.49
N VAL A 183 -6.00 2.69 -11.93
CA VAL A 183 -7.40 2.81 -12.37
C VAL A 183 -7.95 4.22 -12.13
N VAL A 184 -8.55 4.84 -13.15
CA VAL A 184 -9.19 6.16 -13.06
C VAL A 184 -10.71 6.06 -13.17
N LEU A 185 -11.21 5.43 -14.24
CA LEU A 185 -12.64 5.18 -14.45
C LEU A 185 -12.87 3.69 -14.73
N PHE A 186 -13.99 3.15 -14.29
CA PHE A 186 -14.31 1.73 -14.46
C PHE A 186 -15.82 1.50 -14.57
N GLU A 187 -16.23 0.38 -15.17
CA GLU A 187 -17.65 0.05 -15.34
C GLU A 187 -18.35 -0.34 -14.03
N THR A 188 -19.55 0.20 -13.84
CA THR A 188 -20.44 -0.07 -12.70
C THR A 188 -21.89 -0.27 -13.16
N LYS A 189 -22.78 -0.60 -12.22
CA LYS A 189 -24.24 -0.59 -12.47
C LYS A 189 -24.72 0.85 -12.68
N GLY A 190 -25.90 1.02 -13.27
CA GLY A 190 -26.46 2.34 -13.57
C GLY A 190 -26.55 3.29 -12.36
N GLY A 191 -26.09 4.53 -12.52
CA GLY A 191 -26.27 5.62 -11.55
C GLY A 191 -25.72 6.96 -12.04
N TRP A 192 -25.36 7.87 -11.15
CA TRP A 192 -24.84 9.19 -11.48
C TRP A 192 -23.78 9.64 -10.47
N ASN A 193 -22.67 10.22 -10.94
CA ASN A 193 -21.50 10.53 -10.11
C ASN A 193 -21.09 9.37 -9.18
N GLN A 194 -21.16 8.14 -9.67
CA GLN A 194 -20.69 7.02 -8.85
C GLN A 194 -19.17 7.13 -8.70
N PHE A 195 -18.68 6.77 -7.52
CA PHE A 195 -17.25 6.70 -7.23
C PHE A 195 -17.01 5.63 -6.17
N GLY A 196 -15.83 5.04 -6.17
CA GLY A 196 -15.46 3.95 -5.27
C GLY A 196 -14.29 3.13 -5.82
N GLY A 197 -14.11 1.94 -5.27
CA GLY A 197 -13.10 0.98 -5.67
C GLY A 197 -13.67 -0.29 -6.32
N PRO A 198 -12.95 -1.43 -6.24
CA PRO A 198 -13.36 -2.68 -6.89
C PRO A 198 -14.70 -3.22 -6.38
N GLU A 199 -15.19 -2.78 -5.23
CA GLU A 199 -16.43 -3.24 -4.60
C GLU A 199 -17.72 -2.85 -5.35
N ILE A 200 -17.68 -1.78 -6.16
CA ILE A 200 -18.83 -1.34 -6.98
C ILE A 200 -18.68 -1.67 -8.47
N LEU A 201 -17.55 -2.27 -8.86
CA LEU A 201 -17.27 -2.68 -10.24
C LEU A 201 -18.25 -3.80 -10.67
N THR A 202 -18.75 -3.72 -11.91
CA THR A 202 -19.64 -4.75 -12.46
C THR A 202 -19.06 -5.45 -13.70
N PHE A 203 -19.24 -6.77 -13.76
CA PHE A 203 -19.00 -7.57 -14.96
C PHE A 203 -20.31 -7.86 -15.74
N GLU A 204 -21.47 -7.48 -15.18
CA GLU A 204 -22.79 -7.83 -15.73
C GLU A 204 -23.05 -7.15 -17.09
N ASN A 205 -22.58 -5.92 -17.27
CA ASN A 205 -22.72 -5.15 -18.52
C ASN A 205 -22.22 -5.94 -19.74
N HIS A 206 -21.24 -6.81 -19.55
CA HIS A 206 -20.67 -7.65 -20.59
C HIS A 206 -20.87 -9.15 -20.35
N LYS A 207 -22.02 -9.51 -19.75
CA LYS A 207 -22.44 -10.91 -19.52
C LYS A 207 -21.39 -11.73 -18.76
N GLY A 208 -20.71 -11.12 -17.79
CA GLY A 208 -19.69 -11.77 -16.96
C GLY A 208 -18.33 -11.98 -17.66
N LYS A 209 -18.16 -11.56 -18.92
CA LYS A 209 -16.91 -11.80 -19.67
C LYS A 209 -15.75 -10.87 -19.26
N GLY A 210 -16.05 -9.78 -18.56
CA GLY A 210 -15.08 -8.75 -18.18
C GLY A 210 -15.73 -7.37 -18.11
N CYS A 211 -14.91 -6.34 -17.94
CA CYS A 211 -15.32 -4.95 -17.88
C CYS A 211 -14.22 -4.06 -18.48
N SER A 212 -14.58 -2.86 -18.91
CA SER A 212 -13.67 -1.85 -19.44
C SER A 212 -13.19 -0.96 -18.29
N VAL A 213 -11.88 -0.74 -18.24
CA VAL A 213 -11.20 0.05 -17.20
C VAL A 213 -10.25 1.03 -17.87
N LEU A 214 -10.37 2.31 -17.52
CA LEU A 214 -9.47 3.40 -17.92
C LEU A 214 -8.35 3.54 -16.89
N PHE A 215 -7.13 3.71 -17.38
CA PHE A 215 -5.94 3.94 -16.57
C PHE A 215 -5.42 5.38 -16.68
N ASN A 216 -4.51 5.77 -15.80
CA ASN A 216 -4.07 7.16 -15.63
C ASN A 216 -3.31 7.72 -16.85
N ASP A 217 -2.68 6.87 -17.64
CA ASP A 217 -2.07 7.22 -18.94
C ASP A 217 -3.07 7.27 -20.12
N LEU A 218 -4.38 7.23 -19.82
CA LEU A 218 -5.50 7.19 -20.78
C LEU A 218 -5.66 5.91 -21.60
N HIS A 219 -4.92 4.84 -21.33
CA HIS A 219 -5.22 3.56 -21.98
C HIS A 219 -6.48 2.94 -21.36
N VAL A 220 -7.26 2.22 -22.18
CA VAL A 220 -8.43 1.47 -21.72
C VAL A 220 -8.19 -0.01 -21.98
N ARG A 221 -8.36 -0.83 -20.95
CA ARG A 221 -8.23 -2.29 -21.04
C ARG A 221 -9.56 -2.96 -20.74
N PHE A 222 -9.84 -4.04 -21.47
CA PHE A 222 -10.94 -4.93 -21.11
C PHE A 222 -10.41 -6.00 -20.16
N VAL A 223 -10.72 -5.84 -18.87
CA VAL A 223 -10.24 -6.64 -17.75
C VAL A 223 -11.19 -7.80 -17.50
N LYS A 224 -10.66 -9.02 -17.46
CA LYS A 224 -11.43 -10.21 -17.07
C LYS A 224 -11.50 -10.34 -15.55
N LYS A 225 -12.44 -11.14 -15.05
CA LYS A 225 -12.68 -11.31 -13.61
C LYS A 225 -11.43 -11.77 -12.86
N GLU A 226 -10.62 -12.61 -13.48
CA GLU A 226 -9.40 -13.19 -12.89
C GLU A 226 -8.27 -12.16 -12.76
N GLN A 227 -8.34 -11.05 -13.51
CA GLN A 227 -7.33 -9.99 -13.54
C GLN A 227 -7.69 -8.83 -12.60
N LEU A 228 -8.81 -8.92 -11.89
CA LEU A 228 -9.27 -7.84 -11.01
C LEU A 228 -8.28 -7.54 -9.88
N SER A 229 -7.62 -8.58 -9.36
CA SER A 229 -6.59 -8.45 -8.30
C SER A 229 -5.29 -7.82 -8.79
N GLU A 230 -5.07 -7.72 -10.11
CA GLU A 230 -3.89 -7.08 -10.69
C GLU A 230 -4.05 -5.55 -10.82
N LEU A 231 -5.26 -5.02 -10.62
CA LEU A 231 -5.54 -3.61 -10.79
C LEU A 231 -5.04 -2.78 -9.60
N LYS A 232 -4.40 -1.63 -9.90
CA LYS A 232 -3.96 -0.66 -8.90
C LYS A 232 -5.05 0.39 -8.66
N TRP A 233 -5.59 0.39 -7.45
CA TRP A 233 -6.68 1.30 -7.02
C TRP A 233 -6.20 2.46 -6.14
N LYS A 234 -5.00 2.35 -5.56
CA LYS A 234 -4.36 3.36 -4.71
C LYS A 234 -2.87 3.45 -5.09
N SER A 235 -2.27 4.63 -4.95
CA SER A 235 -0.84 4.80 -5.22
C SER A 235 -0.07 4.14 -4.09
N GLU A 236 1.21 3.83 -4.28
CA GLU A 236 2.04 3.31 -3.18
C GLU A 236 2.09 4.30 -2.00
N GLU A 237 1.89 5.60 -2.27
CA GLU A 237 1.75 6.68 -1.28
C GLU A 237 0.37 6.72 -0.58
N ASP A 238 -0.72 6.34 -1.27
CA ASP A 238 -2.10 6.31 -0.75
C ASP A 238 -2.52 4.90 -0.28
N GLN A 239 -1.65 3.89 -0.38
CA GLN A 239 -1.80 2.67 0.38
C GLN A 239 -1.75 3.08 1.86
N GLU A 240 -2.92 3.11 2.50
CA GLU A 240 -2.96 2.96 3.95
C GLU A 240 -2.12 1.73 4.26
N VAL A 241 -0.92 1.97 4.82
CA VAL A 241 -0.04 0.93 5.31
C VAL A 241 -0.82 0.22 6.42
N SER A 242 -1.59 -0.80 6.05
CA SER A 242 -2.40 -1.59 6.97
C SER A 242 -1.54 -2.61 7.74
N SER A 243 -0.31 -2.22 8.10
CA SER A 243 0.62 -3.02 8.90
C SER A 243 1.47 -2.18 9.86
N GLY A 244 0.98 -1.00 10.29
CA GLY A 244 1.76 -0.09 11.14
C GLY A 244 1.30 -0.04 12.59
N ASN A 245 2.24 -0.08 13.54
CA ASN A 245 2.04 0.27 14.95
C ASN A 245 1.76 1.78 15.17
N PHE A 246 1.13 2.47 14.21
CA PHE A 246 0.92 3.91 14.24
C PHE A 246 0.01 4.33 15.41
N ARG A 247 0.14 5.59 15.80
CA ARG A 247 -0.54 6.23 16.93
C ARG A 247 -0.97 7.62 16.52
N ARG A 248 -2.20 7.71 16.02
CA ARG A 248 -2.79 8.99 15.60
C ARG A 248 -3.05 9.88 16.82
N PRO A 249 -2.58 11.15 16.83
CA PRO A 249 -2.91 12.09 17.89
C PRO A 249 -4.42 12.30 18.00
N GLY A 250 -4.96 12.26 19.22
CA GLY A 250 -6.41 12.32 19.45
C GLY A 250 -7.01 13.73 19.39
N ASN A 251 -6.20 14.77 19.55
CA ASN A 251 -6.60 16.17 19.53
C ASN A 251 -5.43 17.09 19.16
N ASP A 252 -5.68 18.40 19.05
CA ASP A 252 -4.67 19.40 18.67
C ASP A 252 -3.51 19.50 19.68
N GLU A 253 -3.78 19.36 20.98
CA GLU A 253 -2.73 19.42 22.01
C GLU A 253 -1.78 18.22 21.93
N GLU A 254 -2.33 17.01 21.76
CA GLU A 254 -1.53 15.81 21.47
C GLU A 254 -0.77 15.95 20.15
N MET A 255 -1.41 16.49 19.12
CA MET A 255 -0.78 16.69 17.81
C MET A 255 0.42 17.64 17.94
N LYS A 256 0.22 18.79 18.59
CA LYS A 256 1.28 19.76 18.87
C LYS A 256 2.42 19.15 19.68
N TYR A 257 2.11 18.40 20.73
CA TYR A 257 3.12 17.71 21.53
C TYR A 257 3.95 16.75 20.69
N TRP A 258 3.30 15.86 19.94
CA TRP A 258 4.00 14.82 19.18
C TRP A 258 4.81 15.43 18.04
N LEU A 259 4.31 16.45 17.36
CA LEU A 259 5.08 17.18 16.33
C LEU A 259 6.32 17.85 16.93
N LYS A 260 6.22 18.49 18.10
CA LYS A 260 7.40 19.03 18.81
C LYS A 260 8.38 17.91 19.17
N ASN A 261 7.89 16.81 19.73
CA ASN A 261 8.71 15.66 20.10
C ASN A 261 9.50 15.12 18.88
N MET A 262 8.81 14.93 17.75
CA MET A 262 9.37 14.39 16.52
C MET A 262 10.28 15.37 15.79
N VAL A 263 9.86 16.62 15.56
CA VAL A 263 10.59 17.61 14.74
C VAL A 263 11.74 18.27 15.51
N TRP A 264 11.46 18.79 16.72
CA TRP A 264 12.48 19.53 17.47
C TRP A 264 13.56 18.59 18.02
N TYR A 265 13.14 17.50 18.65
CA TYR A 265 14.06 16.68 19.44
C TYR A 265 14.55 15.46 18.67
N HIS A 266 13.65 14.70 18.04
CA HIS A 266 14.04 13.47 17.37
C HIS A 266 14.44 13.63 15.90
N ARG A 267 14.24 14.81 15.30
CA ARG A 267 14.58 15.13 13.91
C ARG A 267 13.92 14.15 12.92
N PHE A 268 12.63 13.92 13.08
CA PHE A 268 11.87 13.08 12.16
C PHE A 268 11.63 13.83 10.84
N THR A 269 11.68 13.10 9.73
CA THR A 269 11.18 13.59 8.43
C THR A 269 9.66 13.51 8.37
N ASP A 270 9.04 14.12 7.37
CA ASP A 270 7.59 14.08 7.19
C ASP A 270 7.09 12.65 6.91
N GLU A 271 7.89 11.83 6.23
CA GLU A 271 7.63 10.40 6.02
C GLU A 271 7.64 9.62 7.34
N GLU A 272 8.61 9.89 8.22
CA GLU A 272 8.66 9.24 9.54
C GLU A 272 7.51 9.70 10.42
N ILE A 273 7.12 10.98 10.37
CA ILE A 273 5.94 11.50 11.07
C ILE A 273 4.67 10.80 10.56
N SER A 274 4.54 10.64 9.24
CA SER A 274 3.44 9.90 8.61
C SER A 274 3.40 8.46 9.10
N ALA A 275 4.55 7.75 9.08
CA ALA A 275 4.65 6.37 9.55
C ALA A 275 4.28 6.20 11.04
N VAL A 276 4.61 7.18 11.89
CA VAL A 276 4.25 7.17 13.31
C VAL A 276 2.77 7.49 13.53
N THR A 277 2.22 8.46 12.81
CA THR A 277 0.91 9.05 13.15
C THR A 277 -0.24 8.56 12.28
N GLY A 278 0.05 7.98 11.12
CA GLY A 278 -0.93 7.68 10.07
C GLY A 278 -1.55 8.94 9.45
N LEU A 279 -0.92 10.11 9.59
CA LEU A 279 -1.38 11.35 8.99
C LEU A 279 -0.78 11.53 7.60
N SER A 280 -1.60 11.96 6.64
CA SER A 280 -1.13 12.38 5.32
C SER A 280 -0.20 13.59 5.42
N GLU A 281 0.77 13.69 4.52
CA GLU A 281 1.72 14.81 4.42
C GLU A 281 1.05 16.20 4.49
N ASN A 282 -0.02 16.42 3.72
CA ASN A 282 -0.78 17.69 3.75
C ASN A 282 -1.29 18.08 5.14
N LYS A 283 -1.70 17.10 5.96
CA LYS A 283 -2.14 17.34 7.34
C LYS A 283 -0.96 17.65 8.26
N ILE A 284 0.19 17.01 8.03
CA ILE A 284 1.43 17.27 8.76
C ILE A 284 1.89 18.71 8.47
N ILE A 285 2.02 19.08 7.20
CA ILE A 285 2.41 20.44 6.77
C ILE A 285 1.46 21.50 7.36
N ALA A 286 0.14 21.27 7.26
CA ALA A 286 -0.84 22.20 7.83
C ALA A 286 -0.69 22.34 9.35
N ALA A 287 -0.43 21.25 10.07
CA ALA A 287 -0.25 21.27 11.52
C ALA A 287 1.07 21.93 11.93
N LEU A 288 2.18 21.65 11.24
CA LEU A 288 3.47 22.30 11.47
C LEU A 288 3.38 23.82 11.31
N LYS A 289 2.69 24.28 10.25
CA LYS A 289 2.41 25.70 10.03
C LYS A 289 1.49 26.28 11.12
N LYS A 290 0.40 25.57 11.46
CA LYS A 290 -0.55 26.00 12.50
C LYS A 290 0.10 26.20 13.86
N PHE A 291 1.04 25.34 14.22
CA PHE A 291 1.69 25.35 15.53
C PHE A 291 3.05 26.06 15.56
N ASP A 292 3.49 26.59 14.42
CA ASP A 292 4.83 27.16 14.20
C ASP A 292 5.93 26.23 14.74
N ILE A 293 6.04 25.03 14.16
CA ILE A 293 7.03 24.03 14.54
C ILE A 293 7.99 23.84 13.37
N GLN A 294 9.25 24.26 13.57
CA GLN A 294 10.32 24.17 12.59
C GLN A 294 11.56 23.58 13.25
N GLN A 295 12.47 23.03 12.46
CA GLN A 295 13.67 22.37 12.99
C GLN A 295 14.63 23.33 13.71
N ASP A 296 14.57 24.62 13.41
CA ASP A 296 15.45 25.68 13.90
C ASP A 296 14.83 26.55 15.00
N ASN A 297 13.51 26.49 15.19
CA ASN A 297 12.80 27.24 16.24
C ASN A 297 12.63 26.46 17.57
N ARG A 298 13.39 25.38 17.75
CA ARG A 298 13.44 24.61 19.01
C ARG A 298 13.97 25.50 20.15
N PRO A 299 13.30 25.53 21.33
CA PRO A 299 13.81 26.21 22.50
C PRO A 299 15.18 25.68 22.95
N LYS A 300 16.09 26.60 23.34
CA LYS A 300 17.36 26.20 23.96
C LYS A 300 17.11 25.52 25.29
N ARG A 301 17.89 24.48 25.57
CA ARG A 301 17.85 23.77 26.85
C ARG A 301 18.65 24.55 27.89
N GLU A 302 18.13 24.64 29.11
CA GLU A 302 18.84 25.22 30.25
C GLU A 302 20.09 24.40 30.59
N GLU A 303 21.26 25.05 30.68
CA GLU A 303 22.55 24.37 30.92
C GLU A 303 22.60 23.65 32.27
N ASP A 304 22.01 24.22 33.31
CA ASP A 304 21.94 23.64 34.66
C ASP A 304 20.66 22.83 34.92
N GLY A 305 19.81 22.65 33.91
CA GLY A 305 18.54 21.93 34.00
C GLY A 305 18.71 20.41 34.11
N PRO A 306 17.63 19.68 34.43
CA PRO A 306 17.65 18.21 34.43
C PRO A 306 17.94 17.63 33.03
N LEU A 307 18.36 16.36 32.98
CA LEU A 307 18.43 15.59 31.73
C LEU A 307 17.09 15.62 31.00
N LEU A 308 17.11 15.88 29.68
CA LEU A 308 15.88 15.87 28.90
C LEU A 308 15.46 14.42 28.64
N VAL A 309 14.24 14.09 29.04
CA VAL A 309 13.60 12.79 28.84
C VAL A 309 12.29 13.01 28.10
N LEU A 310 12.07 12.24 27.03
CA LEU A 310 10.83 12.27 26.25
C LEU A 310 10.41 10.85 25.89
N PRO A 311 9.10 10.54 25.79
CA PRO A 311 8.63 9.30 25.15
C PRO A 311 9.24 9.17 23.75
N TYR A 312 9.71 7.96 23.41
CA TYR A 312 10.23 7.71 22.06
C TYR A 312 9.05 7.68 21.07
N PRO A 313 9.10 8.40 19.94
CA PRO A 313 7.97 8.48 19.01
C PRO A 313 7.51 7.14 18.41
N GLY A 314 8.41 6.15 18.33
CA GLY A 314 8.20 4.92 17.56
C GLY A 314 8.40 5.15 16.06
N GLY A 315 7.97 4.19 15.22
CA GLY A 315 8.06 4.24 13.74
C GLY A 315 9.49 4.09 13.21
N ARG A 316 10.42 4.91 13.70
CA ARG A 316 11.85 4.71 13.52
C ARG A 316 12.30 3.51 14.37
N HIS A 317 13.04 2.59 13.76
CA HIS A 317 13.57 1.44 14.49
C HIS A 317 14.67 1.87 15.46
N PRO A 318 14.60 1.53 16.77
CA PRO A 318 15.56 2.01 17.77
C PRO A 318 16.92 1.28 17.71
N ARG A 319 16.98 0.10 17.09
CA ARG A 319 18.23 -0.64 16.83
C ARG A 319 18.82 -0.32 15.45
N ILE A 320 20.15 -0.42 15.34
CA ILE A 320 20.90 -0.31 14.06
C ILE A 320 20.90 -1.64 13.30
N GLY A 321 21.12 -2.75 14.02
CA GLY A 321 21.07 -4.11 13.47
C GLY A 321 20.32 -5.06 14.39
N PHE A 322 20.31 -6.35 14.04
CA PHE A 322 19.46 -7.35 14.70
C PHE A 322 17.99 -6.90 14.73
N LEU A 323 17.51 -6.43 13.57
CA LEU A 323 16.17 -5.87 13.38
C LEU A 323 15.10 -6.97 13.44
N GLU A 324 15.45 -8.16 12.95
CA GLU A 324 14.64 -9.38 13.04
C GLU A 324 14.37 -9.80 14.50
N GLY A 325 15.25 -9.40 15.42
CA GLY A 325 15.07 -9.60 16.85
C GLY A 325 14.16 -8.58 17.52
N ALA A 326 13.60 -7.61 16.76
CA ALA A 326 12.62 -6.63 17.24
C ALA A 326 11.71 -6.11 16.12
N ILE A 327 10.83 -6.97 15.63
CA ILE A 327 9.82 -6.58 14.62
C ILE A 327 8.75 -5.70 15.30
N GLU A 328 8.35 -4.63 14.64
CA GLU A 328 7.35 -3.66 15.13
C GLU A 328 7.52 -3.21 16.60
N PRO A 329 8.65 -2.55 16.94
CA PRO A 329 8.89 -2.11 18.31
C PRO A 329 7.76 -1.22 18.85
N GLN A 330 7.24 -1.59 20.01
CA GLN A 330 6.23 -0.83 20.72
C GLN A 330 6.86 0.41 21.36
N ARG A 331 6.17 1.55 21.31
CA ARG A 331 6.69 2.81 21.85
C ARG A 331 6.36 3.03 23.32
N GLU A 332 5.32 2.39 23.83
CA GLU A 332 4.82 2.53 25.20
C GLU A 332 5.81 2.16 26.32
N THR A 333 6.88 1.41 26.03
CA THR A 333 7.93 1.12 27.02
C THR A 333 9.23 1.86 26.73
N LYS A 334 9.26 2.69 25.68
CA LYS A 334 10.48 3.33 25.19
C LYS A 334 10.47 4.82 25.46
N PHE A 335 11.58 5.31 25.99
CA PHE A 335 11.82 6.74 26.15
C PHE A 335 13.24 7.08 25.73
N SER A 336 13.41 8.32 25.29
CA SER A 336 14.69 8.88 24.89
C SER A 336 15.29 9.66 26.03
N VAL A 337 16.60 9.51 26.24
CA VAL A 337 17.39 10.37 27.13
C VAL A 337 18.42 11.10 26.28
N PHE A 338 18.31 12.42 26.23
CA PHE A 338 19.17 13.27 25.40
C PHE A 338 20.50 13.52 26.11
N THR A 339 21.60 13.46 25.35
CA THR A 339 22.93 13.68 25.90
C THR A 339 23.11 15.13 26.34
N PRO A 340 24.04 15.41 27.28
CA PRO A 340 24.32 16.79 27.69
C PRO A 340 25.22 17.55 26.71
N TRP A 341 25.96 16.85 25.83
CA TRP A 341 26.96 17.45 24.93
C TRP A 341 26.48 17.65 23.49
N ASP A 342 25.44 16.95 23.05
CA ASP A 342 24.86 17.13 21.72
C ASP A 342 23.34 17.11 21.81
N ALA A 343 22.72 18.25 21.50
CA ALA A 343 21.29 18.46 21.62
C ALA A 343 20.45 17.61 20.63
N ASN A 344 21.08 16.92 19.69
CA ASN A 344 20.40 16.03 18.73
C ASN A 344 20.69 14.54 18.99
N SER A 345 21.60 14.24 19.91
CA SER A 345 21.94 12.88 20.29
C SER A 345 21.12 12.40 21.48
N TYR A 346 20.62 11.16 21.39
CA TYR A 346 19.88 10.53 22.47
C TYR A 346 20.05 9.01 22.45
N VAL A 347 19.89 8.41 23.63
CA VAL A 347 19.74 6.95 23.78
C VAL A 347 18.27 6.60 23.90
N VAL A 348 17.87 5.45 23.37
CA VAL A 348 16.53 4.90 23.60
C VAL A 348 16.62 3.83 24.67
N VAL A 349 15.86 4.00 25.75
CA VAL A 349 15.75 3.03 26.85
C VAL A 349 14.43 2.29 26.72
N ASP A 350 14.47 0.96 26.73
CA ASP A 350 13.29 0.10 26.76
C ASP A 350 13.07 -0.46 28.17
N LEU A 351 12.01 0.00 28.84
CA LEU A 351 11.76 -0.21 30.27
C LEU A 351 10.34 -0.76 30.52
N PRO A 352 10.19 -2.09 30.64
CA PRO A 352 11.13 -3.14 30.23
C PRO A 352 10.98 -3.50 28.74
N GLU A 353 12.03 -4.10 28.16
CA GLU A 353 11.96 -4.78 26.86
C GLU A 353 11.21 -6.12 26.97
N ALA A 354 11.51 -6.90 28.02
CA ALA A 354 10.88 -8.21 28.25
C ALA A 354 10.68 -8.49 29.74
N ILE A 355 9.66 -9.29 30.07
CA ILE A 355 9.46 -9.88 31.40
C ILE A 355 9.28 -11.39 31.24
N TRP A 356 10.07 -12.16 31.97
CA TRP A 356 9.93 -13.61 32.12
C TRP A 356 9.48 -13.95 33.53
N SER A 357 8.72 -15.04 33.64
CA SER A 357 8.36 -15.69 34.91
C SER A 357 8.41 -17.21 34.74
N ASN A 358 8.07 -17.96 35.79
CA ASN A 358 7.80 -19.40 35.72
C ASN A 358 6.68 -19.78 34.73
N LEU A 359 5.89 -18.82 34.25
CA LEU A 359 4.89 -19.04 33.20
C LEU A 359 5.50 -18.97 31.78
N GLY A 360 6.74 -18.49 31.65
CA GLY A 360 7.42 -18.19 30.38
C GLY A 360 7.51 -16.69 30.09
N LEU A 361 7.66 -16.34 28.80
CA LEU A 361 7.73 -14.94 28.35
C LEU A 361 6.37 -14.26 28.57
N THR A 362 6.30 -13.46 29.62
CA THR A 362 5.07 -12.86 30.14
C THR A 362 4.78 -11.50 29.49
N TYR A 363 5.81 -10.80 29.03
CA TYR A 363 5.67 -9.56 28.27
C TYR A 363 6.87 -9.36 27.35
N LEU A 364 6.62 -8.77 26.18
CA LEU A 364 7.64 -8.39 25.21
C LEU A 364 7.22 -7.10 24.49
N ALA A 365 8.14 -6.15 24.37
CA ALA A 365 7.91 -4.80 23.83
C ALA A 365 8.02 -4.72 22.30
N HIS A 366 7.94 -5.85 21.60
CA HIS A 366 8.04 -5.99 20.14
C HIS A 366 7.62 -7.41 19.74
N THR A 367 7.53 -7.67 18.45
CA THR A 367 7.19 -8.98 17.87
C THR A 367 8.48 -9.68 17.44
N HIS A 368 8.63 -10.97 17.76
CA HIS A 368 9.61 -11.92 17.15
C HIS A 368 9.56 -13.27 17.89
N ILE A 369 9.17 -13.27 19.17
CA ILE A 369 8.99 -14.45 20.02
C ILE A 369 7.60 -14.36 20.64
N ASP A 370 6.85 -15.46 20.59
CA ASP A 370 5.51 -15.49 21.16
C ASP A 370 5.55 -15.40 22.69
N THR A 371 4.85 -14.41 23.21
CA THR A 371 4.50 -14.34 24.64
C THR A 371 3.43 -15.39 24.97
N ILE A 372 3.21 -15.65 26.26
CA ILE A 372 2.09 -16.50 26.69
C ILE A 372 0.72 -15.99 26.21
N TRP A 373 0.59 -14.69 25.92
CA TRP A 373 -0.64 -14.08 25.40
C TRP A 373 -0.80 -14.28 23.91
N THR A 374 0.28 -14.07 23.15
CA THR A 374 0.30 -14.25 21.70
C THR A 374 -0.04 -15.70 21.32
N LYS A 375 0.47 -16.68 22.08
CA LYS A 375 0.12 -18.10 21.92
C LYS A 375 -1.37 -18.40 22.13
N GLN A 376 -2.08 -17.54 22.84
CA GLN A 376 -3.53 -17.63 23.07
C GLN A 376 -4.34 -16.78 22.09
N GLY A 377 -3.70 -16.11 21.14
CA GLY A 377 -4.36 -15.16 20.23
C GLY A 377 -4.83 -13.88 20.91
N ILE A 378 -4.28 -13.53 22.08
CA ILE A 378 -4.64 -12.32 22.81
C ILE A 378 -3.71 -11.17 22.40
N GLU A 379 -4.29 -10.14 21.79
CA GLU A 379 -3.61 -8.88 21.53
C GLU A 379 -3.69 -7.98 22.78
N LEU A 380 -2.53 -7.50 23.26
CA LEU A 380 -2.49 -6.57 24.38
C LEU A 380 -2.82 -5.15 23.90
N PRO A 381 -3.62 -4.37 24.67
CA PRO A 381 -3.93 -3.01 24.28
C PRO A 381 -2.68 -2.14 24.23
N LYS A 382 -2.66 -1.25 23.26
CA LYS A 382 -1.66 -0.20 23.07
C LYS A 382 -1.73 0.79 24.24
N LEU A 383 -0.58 1.20 24.76
CA LEU A 383 -0.50 2.20 25.84
C LEU A 383 0.28 3.43 25.38
N GLU A 384 0.36 4.43 26.27
CA GLU A 384 1.22 5.60 26.14
C GLU A 384 1.80 5.95 27.51
N TRP A 385 2.98 6.58 27.53
CA TRP A 385 3.52 7.16 28.74
C TRP A 385 2.63 8.29 29.24
N ASN A 386 2.29 8.28 30.54
CA ASN A 386 1.74 9.46 31.18
C ASN A 386 2.88 10.48 31.36
N ARG A 387 2.68 11.67 30.81
CA ARG A 387 3.65 12.77 30.85
C ARG A 387 3.31 13.70 32.01
N ARG A 388 4.28 14.03 32.85
CA ARG A 388 4.11 14.97 33.97
C ARG A 388 4.79 16.32 33.66
N PRO A 389 4.33 17.43 34.25
CA PRO A 389 4.85 18.78 33.95
C PRO A 389 6.36 18.97 34.19
N ASP A 390 6.96 18.16 35.06
CA ASP A 390 8.39 18.21 35.43
C ASP A 390 9.26 17.24 34.60
N GLY A 391 8.74 16.77 33.46
CA GLY A 391 9.43 15.81 32.59
C GLY A 391 9.43 14.38 33.12
N LYS A 392 8.78 14.08 34.25
CA LYS A 392 8.61 12.71 34.71
C LYS A 392 7.67 11.95 33.78
N LEU A 393 7.97 10.66 33.59
CA LEU A 393 7.11 9.73 32.89
C LEU A 393 6.66 8.61 33.84
N ASP A 394 5.43 8.17 33.71
CA ASP A 394 4.97 6.94 34.35
C ASP A 394 4.04 6.12 33.45
N ILE A 395 4.01 4.81 33.66
CA ILE A 395 3.14 3.89 32.94
C ILE A 395 2.79 2.69 33.82
N GLU A 396 1.61 2.12 33.58
CA GLU A 396 1.14 0.89 34.19
C GLU A 396 0.51 0.00 33.11
N ARG A 397 0.87 -1.29 33.12
CA ARG A 397 0.26 -2.32 32.28
C ARG A 397 -0.34 -3.41 33.17
N LYS A 398 -1.62 -3.71 32.92
CA LYS A 398 -2.32 -4.87 33.48
C LYS A 398 -2.36 -5.97 32.42
N LEU A 399 -1.92 -7.17 32.79
CA LEU A 399 -1.95 -8.34 31.92
C LEU A 399 -3.22 -9.17 32.15
N PRO A 400 -3.66 -10.00 31.18
CA PRO A 400 -4.93 -10.72 31.26
C PRO A 400 -5.11 -11.62 32.49
N ASN A 401 -4.04 -12.16 33.06
CA ASN A 401 -4.09 -13.00 34.27
C ASN A 401 -4.04 -12.21 35.59
N GLY A 402 -4.01 -10.87 35.55
CA GLY A 402 -3.94 -10.03 36.75
C GLY A 402 -2.53 -9.62 37.16
N ILE A 403 -1.45 -10.11 36.53
CA ILE A 403 -0.11 -9.53 36.74
C ILE A 403 -0.16 -8.05 36.32
N VAL A 404 0.38 -7.18 37.16
CA VAL A 404 0.48 -5.74 36.87
C VAL A 404 1.93 -5.31 37.01
N PHE A 405 2.43 -4.54 36.05
CA PHE A 405 3.75 -3.92 36.17
C PHE A 405 3.71 -2.48 35.70
N GLY A 406 4.71 -1.70 36.09
CA GLY A 406 4.82 -0.32 35.65
C GLY A 406 6.21 0.24 35.85
N ALA A 407 6.40 1.44 35.33
CA ALA A 407 7.66 2.15 35.40
C ALA A 407 7.46 3.62 35.75
N LYS A 408 8.45 4.23 36.40
CA LYS A 408 8.56 5.68 36.58
C LYS A 408 9.95 6.14 36.19
N VAL A 409 10.01 7.24 35.45
CA VAL A 409 11.23 7.86 34.97
C VAL A 409 11.29 9.28 35.54
N ARG A 410 12.39 9.61 36.23
CA ARG A 410 12.58 10.89 36.89
C ARG A 410 13.89 11.52 36.42
N PRO A 411 13.84 12.48 35.49
CA PRO A 411 15.03 13.20 35.08
C PRO A 411 15.56 14.07 36.23
N ALA A 412 16.88 14.10 36.37
CA ALA A 412 17.61 15.03 37.23
C ALA A 412 18.87 15.50 36.49
N ARG A 413 19.59 16.48 37.05
CA ARG A 413 20.80 17.05 36.44
C ARG A 413 21.88 15.98 36.18
N GLU A 414 22.17 15.16 37.18
CA GLU A 414 23.27 14.18 37.11
C GLU A 414 22.87 12.85 36.47
N ALA A 415 21.58 12.50 36.49
CA ALA A 415 21.10 11.19 36.05
C ALA A 415 19.59 11.16 35.85
N VAL A 416 19.15 10.18 35.07
CA VAL A 416 17.76 9.73 35.03
C VAL A 416 17.60 8.60 36.04
N ARG A 417 16.76 8.83 37.06
CA ARG A 417 16.40 7.80 38.04
C ARG A 417 15.18 7.05 37.54
N MET A 418 15.27 5.73 37.53
CA MET A 418 14.21 4.84 37.05
C MET A 418 13.69 4.00 38.20
N GLU A 419 12.42 3.63 38.14
CA GLU A 419 11.76 2.71 39.05
C GLU A 419 10.95 1.74 38.18
N MET A 420 11.09 0.45 38.41
CA MET A 420 10.23 -0.58 37.83
C MET A 420 9.56 -1.34 38.97
N TRP A 421 8.28 -1.65 38.83
CA TRP A 421 7.54 -2.39 39.84
C TRP A 421 6.69 -3.47 39.20
N LEU A 422 6.48 -4.56 39.95
CA LEU A 422 5.66 -5.68 39.54
C LEU A 422 4.80 -6.13 40.73
N LYS A 423 3.52 -6.33 40.46
CA LYS A 423 2.52 -6.89 41.37
C LYS A 423 2.06 -8.24 40.84
N ASN A 424 2.15 -9.25 41.68
CA ASN A 424 1.47 -10.52 41.44
C ASN A 424 -0.02 -10.35 41.76
N GLY A 425 -0.86 -10.14 40.75
CA GLY A 425 -2.32 -10.13 40.92
C GLY A 425 -2.98 -11.46 40.57
N THR A 426 -2.20 -12.53 40.42
CA THR A 426 -2.72 -13.89 40.25
C THR A 426 -3.04 -14.52 41.62
N ASP A 427 -3.65 -15.70 41.61
CA ASP A 427 -3.92 -16.54 42.78
C ASP A 427 -2.79 -17.55 43.08
N LYS A 428 -1.68 -17.51 42.33
CA LYS A 428 -0.56 -18.46 42.44
C LYS A 428 0.76 -17.76 42.75
N HIS A 429 1.70 -18.51 43.30
CA HIS A 429 3.10 -18.10 43.44
C HIS A 429 3.71 -17.76 42.09
N LEU A 430 4.39 -16.62 42.00
CA LEU A 430 5.06 -16.16 40.79
C LEU A 430 6.57 -16.11 41.04
N SER A 431 7.32 -16.92 40.30
CA SER A 431 8.76 -17.10 40.48
C SER A 431 9.56 -16.84 39.21
N ASP A 432 10.88 -16.79 39.36
CA ASP A 432 11.82 -16.61 38.25
C ASP A 432 11.59 -15.33 37.43
N LEU A 433 11.29 -14.26 38.16
CA LEU A 433 10.87 -12.97 37.62
C LEU A 433 12.03 -12.12 37.10
N ARG A 434 12.42 -12.34 35.83
CA ARG A 434 13.50 -11.60 35.17
C ARG A 434 12.92 -10.48 34.29
N ALA A 435 13.47 -9.28 34.40
CA ALA A 435 13.18 -8.20 33.48
C ALA A 435 14.41 -7.87 32.63
N GLN A 436 14.20 -7.66 31.34
CA GLN A 436 15.23 -7.19 30.43
C GLN A 436 15.07 -5.69 30.20
N ILE A 437 16.15 -4.93 30.34
CA ILE A 437 16.17 -3.48 30.17
C ILE A 437 17.27 -3.12 29.19
N CYS A 438 16.88 -2.50 28.08
CA CYS A 438 17.76 -2.30 26.94
C CYS A 438 18.08 -0.82 26.76
N VAL A 439 19.36 -0.49 26.68
CA VAL A 439 19.81 0.86 26.32
C VAL A 439 20.39 0.81 24.91
N MET A 440 19.69 1.41 23.95
CA MET A 440 20.04 1.42 22.53
C MET A 440 20.69 2.76 22.15
N THR A 441 21.88 2.70 21.55
CA THR A 441 22.73 3.88 21.27
C THR A 441 22.67 4.36 19.83
N LYS A 442 21.73 3.85 19.02
CA LYS A 442 21.63 4.15 17.58
C LYS A 442 21.68 5.64 17.25
N MET A 443 21.01 6.44 18.06
CA MET A 443 20.80 7.86 17.83
C MET A 443 21.78 8.71 18.63
N THR A 444 22.88 8.13 19.13
CA THR A 444 23.90 8.83 19.89
C THR A 444 25.20 8.89 19.11
N ALA A 445 25.57 10.10 18.67
CA ALA A 445 26.78 10.35 17.90
C ALA A 445 28.02 9.77 18.59
N GLY A 446 28.74 8.87 17.91
CA GLY A 446 29.96 8.23 18.39
C GLY A 446 29.75 6.93 19.19
N PHE A 447 28.52 6.42 19.30
CA PHE A 447 28.20 5.17 20.01
C PHE A 447 27.51 4.11 19.11
N GLU A 448 27.61 4.26 17.80
CA GLU A 448 26.91 3.44 16.81
C GLU A 448 27.62 2.11 16.52
N GLN A 449 28.86 1.94 16.99
CA GLN A 449 29.68 0.76 16.71
C GLN A 449 29.04 -0.54 17.24
N GLN A 450 28.78 -1.47 16.33
CA GLN A 450 28.28 -2.83 16.59
C GLN A 450 29.35 -3.76 17.18
N THR A 451 29.83 -3.41 18.38
CA THR A 451 30.85 -4.17 19.14
C THR A 451 30.51 -4.20 20.62
N ASN A 452 31.14 -5.11 21.37
CA ASN A 452 31.20 -5.09 22.82
C ASN A 452 32.55 -4.58 23.36
N ASP A 453 33.55 -4.35 22.49
CA ASP A 453 34.90 -3.92 22.90
C ASP A 453 34.91 -2.52 23.55
N ASN A 454 33.89 -1.71 23.23
CA ASN A 454 33.67 -0.40 23.84
C ASN A 454 32.80 -0.46 25.10
N LYS A 455 32.50 -1.65 25.64
CA LYS A 455 31.63 -1.80 26.82
C LYS A 455 32.40 -2.33 28.02
N VAL A 456 31.98 -1.87 29.20
CA VAL A 456 32.47 -2.35 30.49
C VAL A 456 31.29 -2.96 31.25
N PHE A 457 31.42 -4.23 31.64
CA PHE A 457 30.41 -4.98 32.38
C PHE A 457 30.89 -5.20 33.82
N THR A 458 30.33 -4.47 34.79
CA THR A 458 30.73 -4.52 36.19
C THR A 458 29.50 -4.48 37.09
N ASN A 459 28.97 -5.63 37.49
CA ASN A 459 27.68 -5.72 38.18
C ASN A 459 27.57 -4.72 39.37
N PRO A 460 26.53 -3.86 39.41
CA PRO A 460 25.38 -3.77 38.48
C PRO A 460 25.55 -2.79 37.32
N TYR A 461 26.69 -2.12 37.21
CA TYR A 461 26.97 -1.10 36.22
C TYR A 461 27.34 -1.72 34.87
N VAL A 462 26.74 -1.19 33.81
CA VAL A 462 27.19 -1.43 32.45
C VAL A 462 27.37 -0.09 31.76
N ALA A 463 28.55 0.11 31.16
CA ALA A 463 28.90 1.34 30.49
C ALA A 463 29.29 1.09 29.05
N CYS A 464 28.89 1.98 28.14
CA CYS A 464 29.32 2.01 26.75
C CYS A 464 30.18 3.26 26.55
N ARG A 465 31.33 3.12 25.88
CA ARG A 465 32.29 4.19 25.58
C ARG A 465 32.10 4.71 24.16
N SER A 466 32.25 6.01 23.97
CA SER A 466 32.30 6.64 22.66
C SER A 466 33.51 6.19 21.85
N SER A 467 33.43 6.34 20.53
CA SER A 467 34.48 6.03 19.57
C SER A 467 35.78 6.80 19.82
N ASP A 468 35.69 8.04 20.31
CA ASP A 468 36.84 8.88 20.67
C ASP A 468 37.43 8.57 22.06
N GLY A 469 36.80 7.68 22.83
CA GLY A 469 37.24 7.25 24.14
C GLY A 469 36.93 8.22 25.29
N LYS A 470 36.29 9.36 25.03
CA LYS A 470 36.15 10.46 26.01
C LYS A 470 34.85 10.43 26.81
N ARG A 471 33.82 9.76 26.30
CA ARG A 471 32.46 9.82 26.82
C ARG A 471 31.90 8.44 27.10
N TRP A 472 30.98 8.38 28.05
CA TRP A 472 30.36 7.16 28.51
C TRP A 472 28.86 7.33 28.72
N ILE A 473 28.12 6.26 28.44
CA ILE A 473 26.72 6.11 28.82
C ILE A 473 26.67 4.96 29.81
N ILE A 474 26.13 5.20 31.00
CA ILE A 474 26.15 4.25 32.12
C ILE A 474 24.72 3.89 32.49
N THR A 475 24.43 2.60 32.64
CA THR A 475 23.16 2.10 33.20
C THR A 475 23.43 1.14 34.36
N ALA A 476 22.57 1.14 35.36
CA ALA A 476 22.64 0.19 36.47
C ALA A 476 21.26 -0.07 37.07
N TRP A 477 21.00 -1.30 37.49
CA TRP A 477 19.79 -1.68 38.21
C TRP A 477 20.07 -2.42 39.51
N GLU A 478 19.19 -2.21 40.49
CA GLU A 478 19.14 -3.07 41.67
C GLU A 478 18.86 -4.52 41.27
N ASN A 479 19.44 -5.46 42.01
CA ASN A 479 19.32 -6.89 41.73
C ASN A 479 19.67 -7.25 40.27
N CYS A 480 20.66 -6.59 39.69
CA CYS A 480 21.19 -6.95 38.38
C CYS A 480 21.65 -8.42 38.39
N ASP A 481 20.92 -9.26 37.67
CA ASP A 481 21.18 -10.69 37.48
C ASP A 481 22.12 -10.90 36.29
N ARG A 482 21.95 -10.08 35.24
CA ARG A 482 22.69 -10.25 33.98
C ARG A 482 23.16 -8.91 33.41
N PRO A 483 24.44 -8.53 33.60
CA PRO A 483 25.07 -7.44 32.85
C PRO A 483 25.60 -7.97 31.51
N TRP A 484 25.13 -7.44 30.38
CA TRP A 484 25.56 -7.92 29.06
C TRP A 484 25.30 -6.92 27.93
N GLY A 485 25.75 -7.23 26.72
CA GLY A 485 25.52 -6.44 25.51
C GLY A 485 25.49 -7.31 24.26
N ASN A 486 24.82 -6.84 23.22
CA ASN A 486 24.73 -7.55 21.94
C ASN A 486 25.65 -6.86 20.91
N PRO A 487 26.65 -7.51 20.31
CA PRO A 487 27.45 -6.84 19.29
C PRO A 487 26.63 -6.53 18.02
N LYS A 488 25.62 -7.36 17.67
CA LYS A 488 24.79 -7.15 16.46
C LYS A 488 23.80 -5.99 16.58
N CYS A 489 23.50 -5.55 17.80
CA CYS A 489 22.72 -4.36 18.09
C CYS A 489 23.42 -3.70 19.26
N PRO A 490 24.10 -2.55 19.10
CA PRO A 490 25.14 -2.06 20.03
C PRO A 490 24.62 -1.64 21.41
N CYS A 491 23.42 -2.09 21.79
CA CYS A 491 22.82 -1.97 23.09
C CYS A 491 23.56 -2.73 24.18
N PHE A 492 23.23 -2.34 25.41
CA PHE A 492 23.76 -2.91 26.63
C PHE A 492 22.71 -2.91 27.73
N HIS A 493 22.90 -3.81 28.69
CA HIS A 493 21.88 -4.30 29.58
C HIS A 493 22.42 -4.43 30.99
N SER A 494 21.67 -3.91 31.97
CA SER A 494 21.82 -4.22 33.39
C SER A 494 20.47 -4.80 33.82
N ASP A 495 20.27 -6.08 33.50
CA ASP A 495 18.96 -6.72 33.60
C ASP A 495 18.68 -7.14 35.05
N PRO A 496 17.63 -6.61 35.69
CA PRO A 496 17.35 -6.97 37.07
C PRO A 496 16.45 -8.20 37.19
N LYS A 497 16.53 -8.84 38.35
CA LYS A 497 15.62 -9.92 38.76
C LYS A 497 14.82 -9.49 39.99
N PHE A 498 13.50 -9.56 39.88
CA PHE A 498 12.60 -9.41 41.03
C PHE A 498 12.73 -10.67 41.91
N PRO A 499 12.55 -10.55 43.23
CA PRO A 499 12.32 -11.74 44.06
C PRO A 499 11.02 -12.42 43.63
N ASP A 500 10.87 -13.67 44.00
CA ASP A 500 9.59 -14.37 43.89
C ASP A 500 8.49 -13.64 44.68
N LEU A 501 7.27 -13.65 44.17
CA LEU A 501 6.14 -12.90 44.73
C LEU A 501 4.93 -13.82 45.01
N GLU A 502 4.46 -13.78 46.24
CA GLU A 502 3.18 -14.37 46.63
C GLU A 502 1.98 -13.59 46.06
N PRO A 503 0.79 -14.20 45.96
CA PRO A 503 -0.43 -13.51 45.56
C PRO A 503 -0.65 -12.18 46.29
N GLY A 504 -0.93 -11.12 45.54
CA GLY A 504 -1.15 -9.77 46.03
C GLY A 504 0.12 -8.94 46.30
N GLN A 505 1.30 -9.57 46.38
CA GLN A 505 2.54 -8.86 46.68
C GLN A 505 2.99 -7.95 45.54
N THR A 506 3.68 -6.86 45.90
CA THR A 506 4.28 -5.91 44.95
C THR A 506 5.72 -5.64 45.35
N TYR A 507 6.64 -5.70 44.40
CA TYR A 507 8.04 -5.34 44.60
C TYR A 507 8.47 -4.22 43.66
N ARG A 508 9.49 -3.46 44.07
CA ARG A 508 10.02 -2.31 43.33
C ARG A 508 11.53 -2.41 43.24
N LEU A 509 12.05 -2.12 42.06
CA LEU A 509 13.47 -2.04 41.75
C LEU A 509 13.78 -0.63 41.27
N HIS A 510 14.96 -0.14 41.65
CA HIS A 510 15.46 1.15 41.19
C HIS A 510 16.54 0.97 40.13
N GLY A 511 16.59 1.93 39.21
CA GLY A 511 17.54 2.00 38.12
C GLY A 511 18.18 3.38 38.01
N TRP A 512 19.32 3.41 37.35
CA TRP A 512 20.12 4.60 37.12
C TRP A 512 20.56 4.64 35.66
N LEU A 513 20.48 5.82 35.04
CA LEU A 513 21.15 6.12 33.78
C LEU A 513 21.82 7.49 33.85
N SER A 514 23.09 7.57 33.47
CA SER A 514 23.84 8.82 33.43
C SER A 514 24.81 8.87 32.27
N PHE A 515 25.31 10.08 32.02
CA PHE A 515 26.36 10.35 31.06
C PHE A 515 27.60 10.82 31.81
N TYR A 516 28.78 10.44 31.32
CA TYR A 516 30.05 10.79 31.94
C TYR A 516 31.09 11.15 30.88
N GLU A 517 31.85 12.22 31.11
CA GLU A 517 33.02 12.59 30.32
C GLU A 517 34.27 12.42 31.19
N GLY A 518 35.19 11.56 30.75
CA GLY A 518 36.41 11.23 31.51
C GLY A 518 36.98 9.86 31.19
N GLU A 519 38.21 9.63 31.64
CA GLU A 519 38.98 8.41 31.30
C GLU A 519 38.77 7.29 32.32
N ASN A 520 38.50 7.62 33.59
CA ASN A 520 38.41 6.66 34.69
C ASN A 520 36.96 6.25 34.98
N ILE A 521 36.47 5.22 34.28
CA ILE A 521 35.11 4.71 34.45
C ILE A 521 34.87 4.07 35.83
N ASN A 522 35.90 3.48 36.43
CA ASN A 522 35.79 2.82 37.74
C ASN A 522 35.59 3.83 38.87
N GLU A 523 36.26 4.97 38.79
CA GLU A 523 36.03 6.09 39.72
C GLU A 523 34.62 6.64 39.59
N GLU A 524 34.09 6.77 38.37
CA GLU A 524 32.71 7.18 38.16
C GLU A 524 31.72 6.16 38.74
N PHE A 525 31.96 4.86 38.60
CA PHE A 525 31.14 3.84 39.28
C PHE A 525 31.17 4.00 40.81
N ASN A 526 32.32 4.31 41.40
CA ASN A 526 32.44 4.58 42.83
C ASN A 526 31.68 5.85 43.24
N ARG A 527 31.78 6.94 42.46
CA ARG A 527 31.00 8.17 42.67
C ARG A 527 29.51 7.88 42.63
N ILE A 528 29.02 7.19 41.58
CA ILE A 528 27.61 6.81 41.46
C ILE A 528 27.19 5.96 42.66
N LYS A 529 27.98 4.96 43.06
CA LYS A 529 27.70 4.14 44.24
C LYS A 529 27.57 4.99 45.52
N ALA A 530 28.43 5.99 45.70
CA ALA A 530 28.41 6.89 46.85
C ALA A 530 27.14 7.76 46.92
N THR A 531 26.46 8.02 45.80
CA THR A 531 25.16 8.74 45.80
C THR A 531 24.05 7.99 46.56
N GLY A 532 24.21 6.68 46.78
CA GLY A 532 23.20 5.85 47.43
C GLY A 532 21.94 5.67 46.59
N TRP A 533 22.02 5.76 45.26
CA TRP A 533 20.89 5.72 44.31
C TRP A 533 19.94 4.53 44.45
N ARG A 534 20.40 3.43 45.06
CA ARG A 534 19.60 2.24 45.40
C ARG A 534 18.60 2.48 46.54
N LYS A 535 18.90 3.40 47.46
CA LYS A 535 18.05 3.67 48.61
C LYS A 535 16.82 4.49 48.19
N LYS A 536 15.66 4.10 48.71
CA LYS A 536 14.41 4.88 48.62
C LYS A 536 14.70 6.29 49.15
N GLN A 537 14.59 7.33 48.31
CA GLN A 537 14.76 8.70 48.77
C GLN A 537 13.61 9.03 49.73
N ALA A 538 13.93 9.13 51.03
CA ALA A 538 13.01 9.70 52.01
C ALA A 538 12.82 11.18 51.63
N GLY A 539 11.66 11.52 51.08
CA GLY A 539 11.32 12.91 50.79
C GLY A 539 11.33 13.71 52.08
N LYS A 540 12.22 14.69 52.19
CA LYS A 540 12.04 15.81 53.13
C LYS A 540 10.84 16.62 52.64
N SER A 541 9.64 16.23 53.06
CA SER A 541 8.52 17.14 53.13
C SER A 541 8.84 18.16 54.21
N LYS A 542 9.36 19.33 53.83
CA LYS A 542 9.31 20.50 54.72
C LYS A 542 7.86 20.97 54.71
N THR A 543 7.08 20.48 55.66
CA THR A 543 5.96 21.25 56.22
C THR A 543 6.56 22.42 56.97
N ASN A 544 6.50 23.62 56.40
CA ASN A 544 6.55 24.85 57.17
C ASN A 544 5.15 25.44 57.11
N ASP A 545 4.32 25.04 58.06
CA ASP A 545 3.24 25.89 58.58
C ASP A 545 3.80 26.60 59.80
N ILE A 546 4.06 27.91 59.68
CA ILE A 546 3.56 28.98 60.56
C ILE A 546 3.27 30.17 59.65
#